data_AF-A0A2W2I984-F1
#
_entry.id   AF-A0A2W2I984-F1
#
_cell.length_a   1.000
_cell.length_b   1.000
_cell.length_c   1.000
_cell.angle_alpha   90.00
_cell.angle_beta   90.00
_cell.angle_gamma   90.00
#
_symmetry.space_group_name_H-M   'P 1'
#
loop_
_entity.id
_entity.type
_entity.pdbx_description
1 polymer ?
#
loop_
_entity_poly.entity_id
_entity_poly.type
_entity_poly.pdbx_seq_one_letter_code
_entity_poly.pdbx_strand_id
1 'polypeptide(L)' 'RCREVLVDLWEATRAHPQHEGLAAQLMRALYRAGRQIEALAEYRRVRTHLRDELGVDPGAELQGLELAILRGDEPRG' A
#
# COMPACT_ATOMS: atom_id res chain seq x y z
N ARG A 1 -1.24 1.29 -20.59
CA ARG A 1 0.02 0.81 -19.96
C ARG A 1 0.01 0.91 -18.43
N CYS A 2 -0.27 2.05 -17.78
CA CYS A 2 -0.36 2.11 -16.31
C CYS A 2 -1.44 1.19 -15.70
N ARG A 3 -2.52 0.90 -16.43
CA ARG A 3 -3.61 0.03 -15.98
C ARG A 3 -3.22 -1.45 -15.90
N GLU A 4 -2.37 -1.95 -16.79
CA GLU A 4 -1.88 -3.35 -16.74
C GLU A 4 -0.93 -3.55 -15.55
N VAL A 5 0.00 -2.63 -15.35
CA VAL A 5 0.93 -2.65 -14.21
C VAL A 5 0.18 -2.66 -12.87
N LEU A 6 -0.95 -1.94 -12.78
CA LEU A 6 -1.79 -1.94 -11.58
C LEU A 6 -2.48 -3.29 -11.32
N VAL A 7 -2.86 -4.03 -12.39
CA VAL A 7 -3.50 -5.35 -12.26
C VAL A 7 -2.47 -6.38 -11.79
N ASP A 8 -1.29 -6.40 -12.42
CA ASP A 8 -0.22 -7.33 -12.06
C ASP A 8 0.26 -7.12 -10.61
N LEU A 9 0.36 -5.85 -10.18
CA LEU A 9 0.75 -5.51 -8.82
C LEU A 9 -0.33 -5.90 -7.79
N TRP A 10 -1.61 -5.80 -8.16
CA TRP A 10 -2.75 -6.24 -7.35
C TRP A 10 -2.76 -7.75 -7.13
N GLU A 11 -2.50 -8.53 -8.17
CA GLU A 11 -2.44 -9.99 -8.08
C GLU A 11 -1.27 -10.43 -7.21
N ALA A 12 -0.10 -9.79 -7.36
CA ALA A 12 1.08 -10.07 -6.54
C ALA A 12 0.89 -9.71 -5.06
N THR A 13 0.23 -8.58 -4.73
CA THR A 13 -0.07 -8.20 -3.32
C THR A 13 -1.12 -9.11 -2.68
N ARG A 14 -2.02 -9.70 -3.47
CA ARG A 14 -2.98 -10.70 -2.99
C ARG A 14 -2.35 -12.08 -2.79
N ALA A 15 -1.38 -12.44 -3.63
CA ALA A 15 -0.61 -13.68 -3.48
C ALA A 15 0.40 -13.60 -2.31
N HIS A 16 0.88 -12.40 -1.98
CA HIS A 16 1.88 -12.17 -0.93
C HIS A 16 1.48 -11.02 0.01
N PRO A 17 0.43 -11.20 0.82
CA PRO A 17 -0.12 -10.13 1.67
C PRO A 17 0.85 -9.62 2.75
N GLN A 18 1.87 -10.39 3.11
CA GLN A 18 2.99 -9.99 3.98
C GLN A 18 4.08 -9.13 3.30
N HIS A 19 4.07 -8.97 1.98
CA HIS A 19 5.07 -8.16 1.28
C HIS A 19 4.72 -6.67 1.30
N GLU A 20 5.11 -6.00 2.38
CA GLU A 20 4.89 -4.56 2.58
C GLU A 20 5.42 -3.70 1.42
N GLY A 21 6.53 -4.08 0.79
CA GLY A 21 7.10 -3.34 -0.35
C GLY A 21 6.20 -3.34 -1.59
N LEU A 22 5.43 -4.42 -1.83
CA LEU A 22 4.45 -4.45 -2.93
C LEU A 22 3.24 -3.58 -2.60
N ALA A 23 2.78 -3.63 -1.34
CA ALA A 23 1.71 -2.76 -0.86
C ALA A 23 2.10 -1.28 -0.97
N ALA A 24 3.34 -0.93 -0.60
CA ALA A 24 3.86 0.41 -0.72
C ALA A 24 3.85 0.90 -2.18
N GLN A 25 4.30 0.08 -3.13
CA GLN A 25 4.25 0.42 -4.55
C GLN A 25 2.81 0.64 -5.04
N LEU A 26 1.87 -0.20 -4.62
CA LEU A 26 0.47 -0.08 -5.00
C LEU A 26 -0.16 1.19 -4.43
N MET A 27 0.07 1.46 -3.15
CA MET A 27 -0.37 2.68 -2.50
C MET A 27 0.15 3.94 -3.20
N ARG A 28 1.43 3.97 -3.58
CA ARG A 28 2.02 5.08 -4.36
C ARG A 28 1.36 5.22 -5.73
N ALA A 29 1.13 4.13 -6.44
CA ALA A 29 0.51 4.14 -7.76
C ALA A 29 -0.96 4.60 -7.71
N LEU A 30 -1.72 4.16 -6.72
CA LEU A 30 -3.09 4.60 -6.47
C LEU A 30 -3.15 6.08 -6.11
N TYR A 31 -2.26 6.55 -5.22
CA TYR A 31 -2.20 7.95 -4.84
C TYR A 31 -1.87 8.86 -6.04
N ARG A 32 -0.85 8.51 -6.84
CA ARG A 32 -0.51 9.25 -8.07
C ARG A 32 -1.62 9.25 -9.12
N ALA A 33 -2.49 8.24 -9.10
CA ALA A 33 -3.69 8.19 -9.95
C ALA A 33 -4.88 8.99 -9.38
N GLY A 34 -4.70 9.75 -8.29
CA GLY A 34 -5.77 10.49 -7.61
C GLY A 34 -6.70 9.62 -6.75
N ARG A 35 -6.34 8.34 -6.54
CA ARG A 35 -7.17 7.35 -5.83
C ARG A 35 -6.73 7.22 -4.37
N GLN A 36 -6.70 8.34 -3.66
CA GLN A 36 -6.21 8.41 -2.28
C GLN A 36 -6.95 7.46 -1.32
N ILE A 37 -8.28 7.38 -1.42
CA ILE A 37 -9.10 6.51 -0.57
C ILE A 37 -8.68 5.04 -0.73
N GLU A 38 -8.38 4.63 -1.95
CA GLU A 38 -8.00 3.25 -2.26
C GLU A 38 -6.58 2.93 -1.81
N ALA A 39 -5.67 3.90 -1.88
CA ALA A 39 -4.33 3.76 -1.30
C ALA A 39 -4.42 3.55 0.22
N LEU A 40 -5.25 4.32 0.93
CA LEU A 40 -5.44 4.16 2.38
C LEU A 40 -6.19 2.87 2.73
N ALA A 41 -7.10 2.41 1.88
CA ALA A 41 -7.76 1.12 2.05
C ALA A 41 -6.76 -0.05 1.96
N GLU A 42 -5.80 0.03 1.04
CA GLU A 42 -4.75 -0.98 0.90
C GLU A 42 -3.86 -1.07 2.14
N TYR A 43 -3.46 0.08 2.72
CA TYR A 43 -2.75 0.10 3.99
C TYR A 43 -3.50 -0.62 5.10
N ARG A 44 -4.80 -0.30 5.27
CA ARG A 44 -5.64 -0.90 6.31
C ARG A 44 -5.75 -2.41 6.14
N ARG A 45 -5.83 -2.88 4.89
CA ARG A 45 -5.85 -4.31 4.56
C ARG A 45 -4.58 -5.00 5.03
N VAL A 46 -3.41 -4.46 4.66
CA VAL A 46 -2.10 -5.01 5.03
C VAL A 46 -1.88 -4.96 6.54
N ARG A 47 -2.19 -3.83 7.18
CA ARG A 47 -2.11 -3.70 8.64
C ARG A 47 -2.96 -4.74 9.37
N THR A 48 -4.20 -4.94 8.92
CA THR A 48 -5.10 -5.94 9.50
C THR A 48 -4.50 -7.33 9.36
N HIS A 49 -4.02 -7.68 8.16
CA HIS A 49 -3.39 -8.96 7.91
C HIS A 49 -2.13 -9.21 8.77
N LEU A 50 -1.21 -8.24 8.85
CA LEU A 50 0.00 -8.37 9.67
C LEU A 50 -0.31 -8.53 11.15
N ARG A 51 -1.30 -7.76 11.66
CA ARG A 51 -1.72 -7.86 13.05
C ARG A 51 -2.38 -9.21 13.34
N ASP A 52 -3.27 -9.65 12.46
CA ASP A 52 -4.10 -10.82 12.71
C ASP A 52 -3.30 -12.14 12.50
N GLU A 53 -2.37 -12.18 11.53
CA GLU A 53 -1.58 -13.39 11.23
C GLU A 53 -0.23 -13.44 11.97
N LEU A 54 0.42 -12.29 12.18
CA LEU A 54 1.78 -12.23 12.73
C LEU A 54 1.86 -11.51 14.08
N GLY A 55 0.80 -10.82 14.51
CA GLY A 55 0.80 -10.04 15.76
C GLY A 55 1.69 -8.80 15.71
N VAL A 56 2.07 -8.34 14.52
CA VAL A 56 2.98 -7.19 14.33
C VAL A 56 2.29 -6.03 13.62
N ASP A 57 2.79 -4.83 13.86
CA ASP A 57 2.41 -3.64 13.09
C ASP A 57 3.21 -3.53 11.77
N PRO A 58 2.72 -2.77 10.77
CA PRO A 58 3.47 -2.48 9.56
C PRO A 58 4.82 -1.83 9.84
N GLY A 59 5.81 -2.06 8.99
CA GLY A 59 7.11 -1.39 9.02
C GLY A 59 7.05 0.11 8.78
N ALA A 60 8.12 0.81 9.16
CA ALA A 60 8.22 2.26 9.14
C ALA A 60 8.02 2.87 7.74
N GLU A 61 8.43 2.17 6.67
CA GLU A 61 8.22 2.63 5.30
C GLU A 61 6.72 2.75 4.99
N LEU A 62 5.94 1.72 5.31
CA LEU A 62 4.52 1.66 5.00
C LEU A 62 3.73 2.65 5.87
N GLN A 63 4.09 2.77 7.15
CA GLN A 63 3.53 3.79 8.04
C GLN A 63 3.83 5.22 7.55
N GLY A 64 5.08 5.48 7.13
CA GLY A 64 5.47 6.78 6.57
C GLY A 64 4.71 7.13 5.30
N LEU A 65 4.44 6.13 4.46
CA LEU A 65 3.63 6.29 3.26
C LEU A 65 2.17 6.62 3.58
N GLU A 66 1.54 5.96 4.55
CA GLU A 66 0.20 6.31 5.02
C GLU A 66 0.14 7.79 5.45
N LEU A 67 1.11 8.22 6.27
CA LEU A 67 1.17 9.59 6.78
C LEU A 67 1.36 10.62 5.65
N ALA A 68 2.22 10.35 4.68
CA ALA A 68 2.42 11.23 3.53
C ALA A 68 1.11 11.38 2.72
N ILE A 69 0.42 10.27 2.45
CA ILE A 69 -0.85 10.27 1.72
C ILE A 69 -1.93 11.04 2.50
N LEU A 70 -2.02 10.87 3.84
CA LEU A 70 -2.97 11.62 4.67
C LEU A 70 -2.72 13.12 4.67
N ARG A 71 -1.45 13.55 4.53
CA ARG A 71 -1.05 14.96 4.48
C ARG A 71 -1.19 15.58 3.09
N GLY A 72 -1.42 14.77 2.06
CA GLY A 72 -1.40 15.22 0.67
C GLY A 72 0.01 15.44 0.13
N ASP A 73 1.04 14.91 0.81
CA ASP A 73 2.42 15.02 0.39
C ASP A 73 2.73 13.98 -0.71
N GLU A 74 3.66 14.30 -1.62
CA GLU A 74 4.15 13.28 -2.54
C GLU A 74 5.04 12.28 -1.78
N PRO A 75 4.65 11.00 -1.70
CA PRO A 75 5.43 10.04 -0.94
C PRO A 75 6.75 9.77 -1.65
N ARG A 76 7.87 10.15 -1.02
CA ARG A 76 9.19 9.80 -1.52
C ARG A 76 9.38 8.29 -1.44
N GLY A 77 9.80 7.70 -2.56
CA GLY A 77 10.25 6.31 -2.66
C GLY A 77 11.67 6.19 -2.14
#